data_AF-A0A922LTT1-F1
#
_entry.id   AF-A0A922LTT1-F1
#
_cell.length_a   1.000
_cell.length_b   1.000
_cell.length_c   1.000
_cell.angle_alpha   90.00
_cell.angle_beta   90.00
_cell.angle_gamma   90.00
#
_symmetry.space_group_name_H-M   'P 1'
#
loop_
_entity.id
_entity.type
_entity.pdbx_description
1 polymer ?
#
loop_
_entity_poly.entity_id
_entity_poly.type
_entity_poly.pdbx_seq_one_letter_code
_entity_poly.pdbx_strand_id
1 'polypeptide(L)'
;MMRVQSLCFLVSTLVIILHVGYGQVNFEYYLFAVTWPPSYYLAQKSAPPKELDGFTIHGMWPKIARHKNPKCKSKEQFDIAQLQGLLGDLKNCGHF
;
A
#
# COMPACT_ATOMS: atom_id res chain seq x y z
N MET A 1 -43.53 23.39 -7.47
CA MET A 1 -42.10 23.60 -7.76
C MET A 1 -41.16 23.20 -6.61
N MET A 2 -41.53 23.38 -5.33
CA MET A 2 -40.69 23.03 -4.16
C MET A 2 -40.36 21.54 -3.96
N ARG A 3 -41.26 20.62 -4.36
CA ARG A 3 -41.03 19.16 -4.20
C ARG A 3 -39.88 18.62 -5.06
N VAL A 4 -39.68 19.18 -6.25
CA VAL A 4 -38.62 18.74 -7.18
C VAL A 4 -37.25 19.19 -6.69
N GLN A 5 -37.14 20.44 -6.24
CA GLN A 5 -35.90 20.97 -5.67
C GLN A 5 -35.47 20.18 -4.42
N SER A 6 -36.41 19.90 -3.51
CA SER A 6 -36.15 19.08 -2.33
C SER A 6 -35.65 17.67 -2.68
N LEU A 7 -36.18 17.06 -3.75
CA LEU A 7 -35.75 15.75 -4.20
C LEU A 7 -34.33 15.79 -4.78
N CYS A 8 -34.01 16.82 -5.58
CA CYS A 8 -32.66 17.03 -6.12
C CYS A 8 -31.63 17.19 -5.01
N PHE A 9 -31.94 17.98 -3.97
CA PHE A 9 -31.06 18.10 -2.81
C PHE A 9 -30.81 16.74 -2.14
N LEU A 10 -31.84 15.96 -1.85
CA LEU A 10 -31.68 14.64 -1.22
C LEU A 10 -30.84 13.68 -2.07
N VAL A 11 -31.04 13.66 -3.39
CA VAL A 11 -30.25 12.82 -4.32
C VAL A 11 -28.80 13.28 -4.34
N SER A 12 -28.53 14.58 -4.42
CA SER A 12 -27.16 15.11 -4.39
C SER A 12 -26.45 14.78 -3.08
N THR A 13 -27.13 14.91 -1.93
CA THR A 13 -26.53 14.55 -0.63
C THR A 13 -26.22 13.06 -0.55
N LEU A 14 -27.12 12.21 -1.04
CA LEU A 14 -26.91 10.76 -1.09
C LEU A 14 -25.71 10.39 -1.98
N VAL A 15 -25.61 11.01 -3.16
CA VAL A 15 -24.49 10.79 -4.10
C VAL A 15 -23.17 11.21 -3.47
N ILE A 16 -23.11 12.35 -2.77
CA ILE A 16 -21.91 12.82 -2.06
C ILE A 16 -21.53 11.85 -0.94
N ILE A 17 -22.48 11.41 -0.12
CA ILE A 17 -22.23 10.43 0.95
C ILE A 17 -21.69 9.12 0.39
N LEU A 18 -22.25 8.63 -0.73
CA LEU A 18 -21.78 7.40 -1.37
C LEU A 18 -20.39 7.55 -2.00
N HIS A 19 -20.07 8.69 -2.63
CA HIS A 19 -18.75 8.90 -3.22
C HIS A 19 -17.66 9.11 -2.16
N VAL A 20 -17.94 9.89 -1.11
CA VAL A 20 -16.97 10.18 -0.04
C VAL A 20 -16.84 9.00 0.92
N GLY A 21 -17.95 8.35 1.28
CA GLY A 21 -17.98 7.28 2.29
C GLY A 21 -17.51 5.93 1.78
N TYR A 22 -17.58 5.64 0.48
CA TYR A 22 -17.29 4.31 -0.08
C TYR A 22 -15.93 4.21 -0.80
N GLY A 23 -15.18 5.31 -0.87
CA GLY A 23 -13.91 5.39 -1.59
C GLY A 23 -12.66 5.00 -0.79
N GLN A 24 -12.78 4.75 0.52
CA GLN A 24 -11.63 4.45 1.38
C GLN A 24 -11.38 2.93 1.43
N VAL A 25 -10.17 2.50 1.05
CA VAL A 25 -9.70 1.13 1.33
C VAL A 25 -9.57 1.02 2.85
N ASN A 26 -10.57 0.45 3.50
CA ASN A 26 -10.60 0.28 4.95
C ASN A 26 -9.48 -0.70 5.37
N PHE A 27 -8.37 -0.19 5.89
CA PHE A 27 -7.37 -0.95 6.63
C PHE A 27 -7.17 -0.34 8.02
N GLU A 28 -6.84 -1.20 8.98
CA GLU A 28 -6.73 -0.83 10.40
C GLU A 28 -5.30 -0.43 10.79
N TYR A 29 -4.30 -1.10 10.20
CA TYR A 29 -2.88 -0.83 10.48
C TYR A 29 -1.98 -1.24 9.32
N TYR A 30 -0.74 -0.74 9.34
CA TYR A 30 0.33 -1.22 8.46
C TYR A 30 1.22 -2.23 9.19
N LEU A 31 1.51 -3.35 8.53
CA LEU A 31 2.59 -4.23 8.89
C LEU A 31 3.85 -3.79 8.14
N PHE A 32 4.78 -3.16 8.85
CA PHE A 32 6.13 -2.90 8.33
C PHE A 32 6.99 -4.14 8.57
N ALA A 33 7.39 -4.80 7.50
CA ALA A 33 8.21 -5.99 7.58
C ALA A 33 9.60 -5.78 7.04
N VAL A 34 10.53 -6.41 7.74
CA VAL A 34 11.94 -6.37 7.44
C VAL A 34 12.45 -7.77 7.18
N THR A 35 13.47 -7.88 6.32
CA THR A 35 14.17 -9.12 6.01
C THR A 35 15.55 -9.10 6.62
N TRP A 36 15.95 -10.22 7.22
CA TRP A 36 17.35 -10.48 7.53
C TRP A 36 18.00 -11.14 6.30
N PRO A 37 18.89 -10.45 5.56
CA PRO A 37 19.38 -10.98 4.28
C PRO A 37 20.04 -12.36 4.42
N PRO A 38 20.91 -12.63 5.41
CA PRO A 38 21.53 -13.95 5.53
C PRO A 38 20.53 -15.12 5.61
N SER A 39 19.37 -14.95 6.26
CA SER A 39 18.38 -16.04 6.34
C SER A 39 17.65 -16.26 5.00
N TYR A 40 17.39 -15.19 4.26
CA TYR A 40 16.79 -15.26 2.92
C TYR A 40 17.72 -15.97 1.92
N TYR A 41 19.00 -15.59 1.90
CA TYR A 41 20.01 -16.17 1.02
C TYR A 41 20.33 -17.63 1.37
N LEU A 42 20.33 -17.97 2.66
CA LEU A 42 20.47 -19.35 3.12
C LEU A 42 19.36 -20.24 2.56
N ALA A 43 18.10 -19.78 2.59
CA ALA A 43 16.96 -20.51 2.03
C ALA A 43 17.06 -20.66 0.50
N GLN A 44 17.64 -19.68 -0.20
CA GLN A 44 17.87 -19.74 -1.65
C GLN A 44 19.12 -20.52 -2.07
N LYS A 45 19.96 -20.95 -1.13
CA LYS A 45 21.28 -21.55 -1.42
C LYS A 45 22.17 -20.64 -2.28
N SER A 46 22.09 -19.33 -2.05
CA SER A 46 22.89 -18.32 -2.73
C SER A 46 23.72 -17.52 -1.71
N ALA A 47 24.81 -16.90 -2.16
CA ALA A 47 25.62 -16.07 -1.27
C ALA A 47 25.01 -14.67 -1.15
N PRO A 48 24.89 -14.12 0.07
CA PRO A 48 24.45 -12.74 0.25
C PRO A 48 25.52 -11.77 -0.29
N PRO A 49 25.11 -10.59 -0.82
CA PRO A 49 26.01 -9.48 -1.07
C PRO A 49 26.79 -9.14 0.20
N LYS A 50 28.08 -8.82 0.04
CA LYS A 50 28.98 -8.54 1.18
C LYS A 50 28.59 -7.28 1.97
N GLU A 51 27.73 -6.44 1.41
CA GLU A 51 27.42 -5.09 1.89
C GLU A 51 26.15 -5.02 2.74
N LEU A 52 25.48 -6.15 2.98
CA LEU A 52 24.22 -6.19 3.73
C LEU A 52 24.44 -6.46 5.22
N ASP A 53 24.86 -5.43 5.95
CA ASP A 53 24.94 -5.43 7.42
C ASP A 53 23.66 -4.81 8.02
N GLY A 54 22.59 -5.60 8.13
CA GLY A 54 21.36 -5.14 8.75
C GLY A 54 20.08 -5.78 8.22
N PHE A 55 18.97 -5.39 8.83
CA PHE A 55 17.63 -5.69 8.30
C PHE A 55 17.33 -4.77 7.12
N THR A 56 16.82 -5.34 6.03
CA THR A 56 16.35 -4.58 4.86
C THR A 56 14.83 -4.47 4.84
N ILE A 57 14.30 -3.47 4.15
CA ILE A 57 12.86 -3.32 3.96
C ILE A 57 12.36 -4.45 3.06
N HIS A 58 11.40 -5.25 3.54
CA HIS A 58 10.71 -6.23 2.73
C HIS A 58 9.43 -5.65 2.13
N GLY A 59 8.71 -4.86 2.91
CA GLY A 59 7.47 -4.25 2.47
C GLY A 59 6.66 -3.63 3.59
N MET A 60 5.68 -2.84 3.19
CA MET A 60 4.68 -2.24 4.07
C MET A 60 3.30 -2.68 3.58
N TRP A 61 2.60 -3.49 4.37
CA TRP A 61 1.31 -4.05 3.97
C TRP A 61 0.16 -3.51 4.81
N PRO A 62 -0.89 -2.95 4.19
CA PRO A 62 -2.10 -2.63 4.91
C PRO A 62 -2.79 -3.92 5.38
N LYS A 63 -3.36 -3.91 6.58
CA LYS A 63 -4.04 -5.03 7.22
C LYS A 63 -5.43 -4.60 7.67
N ILE A 64 -6.44 -5.41 7.39
CA ILE A 64 -7.83 -5.14 7.82
C ILE A 64 -8.21 -5.89 9.09
N ALA A 65 -7.37 -6.81 9.52
CA ALA A 65 -7.40 -7.52 10.80
C ALA A 65 -6.11 -8.34 10.90
N ARG A 66 -5.86 -8.93 12.07
CA ARG A 66 -4.78 -9.92 12.27
C ARG A 66 -4.87 -11.01 11.20
N HIS A 67 -3.81 -11.18 10.42
CA HIS A 67 -3.71 -12.12 9.28
C HIS A 67 -4.60 -11.84 8.05
N LYS A 68 -5.35 -10.73 7.98
CA LYS A 68 -6.22 -10.42 6.84
C LYS A 68 -5.74 -9.20 6.06
N ASN A 69 -5.54 -9.37 4.75
CA ASN A 69 -5.15 -8.28 3.84
C ASN A 69 -6.40 -7.63 3.21
N PRO A 70 -6.37 -6.34 2.89
CA PRO A 70 -7.41 -5.71 2.09
C PRO A 70 -7.38 -6.26 0.66
N LYS A 71 -8.55 -6.30 0.02
CA LYS A 71 -8.63 -6.55 -1.42
C LYS A 71 -8.40 -5.23 -2.15
N CYS A 72 -7.16 -4.97 -2.54
CA CYS A 72 -6.84 -3.80 -3.37
C CYS A 72 -7.49 -3.96 -4.75
N LYS A 73 -8.19 -2.92 -5.21
CA LYS A 73 -8.82 -2.85 -6.55
C LYS A 73 -8.25 -1.71 -7.40
N SER A 74 -7.06 -1.20 -7.04
CA SER A 74 -6.47 -0.09 -7.78
C SER A 74 -6.27 -0.48 -9.23
N LYS A 75 -6.59 0.45 -10.13
CA LYS A 75 -6.28 0.36 -11.55
C LYS A 75 -4.94 1.02 -11.87
N GLU A 76 -4.31 1.65 -10.88
CA GLU A 76 -3.01 2.28 -11.03
C GLU A 76 -1.95 1.21 -11.27
N GLN A 77 -1.07 1.49 -12.22
CA GLN A 77 0.08 0.65 -12.52
C GLN A 77 1.31 1.23 -11.83
N PHE A 78 2.23 0.35 -11.46
CA PHE A 78 3.51 0.77 -10.92
C PHE A 78 4.30 1.57 -11.96
N ASP A 79 4.77 2.75 -11.56
CA ASP A 79 5.59 3.63 -12.39
C ASP A 79 6.87 4.02 -11.64
N ILE A 80 7.99 3.44 -12.08
CA ILE A 80 9.31 3.70 -11.49
C ILE A 80 9.76 5.15 -11.65
N ALA A 81 9.25 5.88 -12.66
CA ALA A 81 9.60 7.27 -12.87
C ALA A 81 9.18 8.16 -11.69
N GLN A 82 8.09 7.79 -11.01
CA GLN A 82 7.61 8.50 -9.82
C GLN A 82 8.54 8.33 -8.61
N LEU A 83 9.42 7.33 -8.62
CA LEU A 83 10.34 7.02 -7.52
C LEU A 83 11.77 7.50 -7.78
N GLN A 84 12.03 8.27 -8.85
CA GLN A 84 13.39 8.68 -9.21
C GLN A 84 14.17 9.33 -8.07
N GLY A 85 13.53 10.19 -7.27
CA GLY A 85 14.15 10.83 -6.11
C GLY A 85 14.49 9.88 -4.95
N LEU A 86 13.88 8.69 -4.91
CA LEU A 86 14.06 7.69 -3.85
C LEU A 86 14.91 6.50 -4.31
N LEU A 87 15.27 6.40 -5.59
CA LEU A 87 15.99 5.23 -6.14
C LEU A 87 17.32 4.96 -5.43
N GLY A 88 18.03 6.01 -5.01
CA GLY A 88 19.28 5.87 -4.25
C GLY A 88 19.04 5.16 -2.91
N ASP A 89 18.08 5.66 -2.13
CA ASP A 89 17.74 5.11 -0.82
C ASP A 89 17.16 3.70 -0.94
N LEU A 90 16.32 3.46 -1.95
CA LEU A 90 15.70 2.16 -2.20
C LEU A 90 16.73 1.08 -2.56
N LYS A 91 17.82 1.42 -3.24
CA LYS A 91 18.93 0.49 -3.50
C LYS A 91 19.74 0.15 -2.24
N ASN A 92 19.81 1.07 -1.29
CA ASN A 92 20.59 0.90 -0.07
C ASN A 92 19.80 0.22 1.05
N CYS A 93 18.47 0.43 1.08
CA CYS A 93 17.59 -0.04 2.16
C CYS A 93 16.66 -1.18 1.74
N GLY A 94 16.44 -1.37 0.44
CA GLY A 94 15.52 -2.37 -0.11
C GLY A 94 16.27 -3.44 -0.90
N HIS A 95 15.81 -4.69 -0.76
CA HIS A 95 16.19 -5.76 -1.68
C HIS A 95 14.97 -6.04 -2.56
N PHE A 96 15.01 -5.56 -3.81
CA PHE A 96 13.96 -5.79 -4.81
C PHE A 96 14.20 -7.11 -5.57
#